data_AF-A0A7V9PQ17-F1
#
_entry.id   AF-A0A7V9PQ17-F1
#
_cell.length_a   1.000
_cell.length_b   1.000
_cell.length_c   1.000
_cell.angle_alpha   90.00
_cell.angle_beta   90.00
_cell.angle_gamma   90.00
#
_symmetry.space_group_name_H-M   'P 1'
#
loop_
_entity.id
_entity.type
_entity.pdbx_description
1 polymer ?
#
loop_
_entity_poly.entity_id
_entity_poly.type
_entity_poly.pdbx_seq_one_letter_code
_entity_poly.pdbx_strand_id
1 'polypeptide(L)'
;MLQSPVDDGQLAAALRAALPELSDEIVETIAADVPDYARPLEGEFGRRVRIGVEVALQRFVDALERPASRDDGWRRVYVDLGRGEFRMGR
;
A
#
# COMPACT_ATOMS: atom_id res chain seq x y z
N MET A 1 -0.12 34.76 -0.85
CA MET A 1 0.73 33.72 -0.21
C MET A 1 0.53 32.43 -1.00
N LEU A 2 1.27 32.30 -2.11
CA LEU A 2 1.17 31.13 -2.98
C LEU A 2 1.75 29.93 -2.21
N GLN A 3 1.02 28.82 -2.15
CA GLN A 3 1.59 27.56 -1.67
C GLN A 3 2.79 27.24 -2.56
N SER A 4 3.98 27.12 -1.97
CA SER A 4 5.14 26.59 -2.70
C SER A 4 4.75 25.23 -3.26
N PRO A 5 4.97 24.95 -4.56
CA PRO A 5 4.79 23.60 -5.06
C PRO A 5 5.72 22.72 -4.25
N VAL A 6 5.14 21.76 -3.52
CA VAL A 6 5.93 20.70 -2.92
C VAL A 6 6.64 20.04 -4.10
N ASP A 7 7.96 20.08 -4.11
CA ASP A 7 8.75 19.39 -5.11
C ASP A 7 8.45 17.89 -4.99
N ASP A 8 7.92 17.28 -6.05
CA ASP A 8 7.52 15.86 -6.05
C ASP A 8 8.69 14.95 -5.62
N GLY A 9 9.93 15.35 -5.94
CA GLY A 9 11.13 14.66 -5.47
C GLY A 9 11.38 14.80 -3.97
N GLN A 10 11.17 15.99 -3.39
CA GLN A 10 11.27 16.22 -1.94
C GLN A 10 10.17 15.46 -1.18
N LEU A 11 8.95 15.44 -1.71
CA LEU A 11 7.84 14.65 -1.14
C LEU A 11 8.14 13.16 -1.20
N ALA A 12 8.58 12.66 -2.36
CA ALA A 12 8.89 11.25 -2.54
C ALA A 12 10.04 10.81 -1.62
N ALA A 13 11.08 11.64 -1.43
CA ALA A 13 12.14 11.36 -0.47
C ALA A 13 11.62 11.26 0.97
N ALA A 14 10.76 12.20 1.39
CA ALA A 14 10.16 12.18 2.72
C ALA A 14 9.27 10.93 2.93
N LEU A 15 8.45 10.58 1.93
CA LEU A 15 7.61 9.38 1.97
C LEU A 15 8.44 8.09 2.05
N ARG A 16 9.50 7.97 1.25
CA ARG A 16 10.41 6.81 1.26
C ARG A 16 11.01 6.54 2.64
N ALA A 17 11.41 7.60 3.34
CA ALA A 17 11.98 7.48 4.68
C ALA A 17 10.99 6.91 5.71
N ALA A 18 9.69 7.13 5.51
CA ALA A 18 8.64 6.66 6.42
C ALA A 18 8.13 5.25 6.07
N LEU A 19 8.48 4.67 4.91
CA LEU A 19 7.87 3.41 4.45
C LEU A 19 8.10 2.22 5.37
N PRO A 20 9.29 2.00 5.97
CA PRO A 20 9.48 0.87 6.87
C PRO A 20 8.53 0.91 8.07
N GLU A 21 8.46 2.06 8.74
CA GLU A 21 7.58 2.27 9.91
C GLU A 21 6.10 2.18 9.51
N LEU A 22 5.72 2.80 8.38
CA LEU A 22 4.36 2.75 7.87
C LEU A 22 3.93 1.32 7.49
N SER A 23 4.86 0.51 6.99
CA SER A 23 4.57 -0.88 6.64
C SER A 23 4.29 -1.74 7.87
N ASP A 24 5.03 -1.50 8.95
CA ASP A 24 4.79 -2.13 10.24
C ASP A 24 3.45 -1.68 10.83
N GLU A 25 3.17 -0.38 10.85
CA GLU A 25 1.92 0.19 11.38
C GLU A 25 0.69 -0.35 10.64
N ILE A 26 0.75 -0.44 9.30
CA ILE A 26 -0.34 -1.01 8.48
C ILE A 26 -0.61 -2.46 8.89
N VAL A 27 0.43 -3.28 8.99
CA VAL A 27 0.26 -4.71 9.30
C VAL A 27 -0.23 -4.90 10.74
N GLU A 28 0.26 -4.12 11.68
CA GLU A 28 -0.18 -4.13 13.08
C GLU A 28 -1.64 -3.68 13.21
N THR A 29 -2.03 -2.62 12.52
CA THR A 29 -3.41 -2.13 12.51
C THR A 29 -4.37 -3.16 11.93
N ILE A 30 -4.01 -3.80 10.80
CA ILE A 30 -4.84 -4.87 10.22
C ILE A 30 -5.00 -6.04 11.20
N ALA A 31 -3.91 -6.46 11.85
CA ALA A 31 -3.95 -7.54 12.85
C ALA A 31 -4.82 -7.17 14.06
N ALA A 32 -4.82 -5.91 14.49
CA ALA A 32 -5.60 -5.44 15.62
C ALA A 32 -7.09 -5.29 15.30
N ASP A 33 -7.41 -4.68 14.15
CA ASP A 33 -8.78 -4.33 13.78
C ASP A 33 -9.54 -5.50 13.15
N VAL A 34 -8.82 -6.48 12.61
CA VAL A 34 -9.39 -7.67 11.97
C VAL A 34 -8.82 -8.93 12.63
N PRO A 35 -9.46 -9.45 13.70
CA PRO A 35 -8.95 -10.56 14.49
C PRO A 35 -8.60 -11.82 13.67
N ASP A 36 -9.32 -12.06 12.57
CA ASP A 36 -9.07 -13.18 11.64
C ASP A 36 -7.68 -13.10 10.97
N TYR A 37 -7.10 -11.89 10.86
CA TYR A 37 -5.76 -11.68 10.32
C TYR A 37 -4.65 -11.65 11.39
N ALA A 38 -4.98 -11.56 12.68
CA ALA A 38 -3.99 -11.48 13.75
C ALA A 38 -3.02 -12.68 13.72
N ARG A 39 -3.57 -13.90 13.81
CA ARG A 39 -2.76 -15.13 13.85
C ARG A 39 -2.04 -15.43 12.53
N PRO A 40 -2.65 -15.25 11.34
CA PRO A 40 -1.92 -15.36 10.07
C PRO A 40 -0.73 -14.41 9.98
N LEU A 41 -0.85 -13.17 10.46
CA LEU A 41 0.20 -12.14 10.38
C LEU A 41 1.31 -12.27 11.44
N GLU A 42 1.28 -13.32 12.26
CA GLU A 42 2.38 -13.66 13.16
C GLU A 42 3.52 -14.39 12.42
N GLY A 43 4.72 -14.33 13.00
CA GLY A 43 5.87 -15.13 12.56
C GLY A 43 6.38 -14.78 11.15
N GLU A 44 6.86 -15.80 10.42
CA GLU A 44 7.58 -15.61 9.16
C GLU A 44 6.68 -15.12 8.02
N PHE A 45 5.42 -15.55 7.97
CA PHE A 45 4.46 -15.06 6.99
C PHE A 45 4.21 -13.57 7.18
N GLY A 46 3.96 -13.13 8.42
CA GLY A 46 3.81 -11.72 8.75
C GLY A 46 5.01 -10.86 8.34
N ARG A 47 6.24 -11.37 8.50
CA ARG A 47 7.44 -10.65 8.03
C ARG A 47 7.45 -10.51 6.51
N ARG A 48 7.08 -11.55 5.77
CA ARG A 48 6.96 -11.48 4.30
C ARG A 48 5.87 -10.52 3.84
N VAL A 49 4.75 -10.45 4.56
CA VAL A 49 3.67 -9.49 4.29
C VAL A 49 4.17 -8.05 4.48
N ARG A 50 4.86 -7.73 5.58
CA ARG A 50 5.46 -6.40 5.81
C ARG A 50 6.38 -5.97 4.67
N ILE A 51 7.29 -6.86 4.25
CA ILE A 51 8.18 -6.62 3.09
C ILE A 51 7.35 -6.37 1.82
N GLY A 52 6.27 -7.14 1.60
CA GLY A 52 5.37 -6.95 0.47
C GLY A 52 4.66 -5.60 0.48
N VAL A 53 4.18 -5.15 1.65
CA VAL A 53 3.57 -3.83 1.86
C VAL A 53 4.59 -2.72 1.57
N GLU A 54 5.80 -2.83 2.11
CA GLU A 54 6.87 -1.85 1.88
C GLU A 54 7.21 -1.71 0.39
N VAL A 55 7.35 -2.84 -0.32
CA VAL A 55 7.59 -2.86 -1.77
C VAL A 55 6.43 -2.23 -2.55
N ALA A 56 5.18 -2.47 -2.13
CA ALA A 56 4.02 -1.88 -2.77
C ALA A 56 3.97 -0.36 -2.57
N LEU A 57 4.27 0.13 -1.36
CA LEU A 57 4.34 1.55 -1.05
C LEU A 57 5.50 2.23 -1.79
N GLN A 58 6.66 1.58 -1.90
CA GLN A 58 7.80 2.10 -2.65
C GLN A 58 7.42 2.33 -4.12
N ARG A 59 6.74 1.37 -4.75
CA ARG A 59 6.24 1.50 -6.14
C ARG A 59 5.22 2.63 -6.28
N PHE A 60 4.36 2.83 -5.29
CA PHE A 60 3.42 3.94 -5.28
C PHE A 60 4.16 5.29 -5.24
N VAL A 61 5.17 5.43 -4.39
CA VAL A 61 5.98 6.65 -4.30
C VAL A 61 6.78 6.88 -5.59
N ASP A 62 7.35 5.84 -6.19
CA ASP A 62 8.06 5.94 -7.47
C ASP A 62 7.15 6.43 -8.62
N ALA A 63 5.85 6.11 -8.56
CA ALA A 63 4.86 6.58 -9.52
C ALA A 63 4.53 8.08 -9.40
N LEU A 64 4.85 8.73 -8.27
CA LEU A 64 4.72 10.18 -8.11
C LEU A 64 5.76 10.93 -8.95
N GLU A 65 6.99 10.43 -8.98
CA GLU A 65 8.10 11.04 -9.73
C GLU A 65 8.08 10.68 -11.22
N ARG A 66 7.58 9.47 -11.54
CA ARG A 66 7.44 8.98 -12.92
C ARG A 66 6.05 8.38 -13.10
N PRO A 67 5.02 9.22 -13.31
CA PRO A 67 3.68 8.70 -13.59
C PRO A 67 3.76 7.87 -14.87
N ALA A 68 3.70 6.54 -14.72
CA ALA A 68 3.44 5.66 -15.84
C ALA A 68 2.16 6.18 -16.51
N SER A 69 2.19 6.33 -17.84
CA SER A 69 1.03 6.78 -18.63
C SER A 69 -0.23 6.14 -18.06
N ARG A 70 -1.14 6.96 -17.48
CA ARG A 70 -2.34 6.53 -16.74
C ARG A 70 -2.93 5.25 -17.33
N ASP A 71 -2.50 4.10 -16.82
CA ASP A 71 -3.01 2.82 -17.29
C ASP A 71 -4.23 2.52 -16.41
N ASP A 72 -5.41 2.69 -17.00
CA ASP A 72 -6.69 2.48 -16.36
C ASP A 72 -6.91 1.00 -15.93
N GLY A 73 -5.98 0.10 -16.29
CA GLY A 73 -5.97 -1.32 -15.94
C GLY A 73 -6.09 -1.60 -14.43
N TRP A 74 -5.55 -0.73 -13.56
CA TRP A 74 -5.65 -0.91 -12.11
C TRP A 74 -7.08 -0.91 -11.60
N ARG A 75 -7.94 -0.05 -12.16
CA ARG A 75 -9.36 0.01 -11.78
C ARG A 75 -10.06 -1.31 -12.07
N ARG A 76 -9.67 -1.98 -13.15
CA ARG A 76 -10.22 -3.28 -13.54
C ARG A 76 -9.83 -4.39 -12.56
N VAL A 77 -8.62 -4.37 -12.02
CA VAL A 77 -8.17 -5.31 -10.99
C VAL A 77 -9.06 -5.23 -9.74
N TYR A 78 -9.33 -4.01 -9.24
CA TYR A 78 -10.21 -3.83 -8.08
C TYR A 78 -11.67 -4.23 -8.36
N VAL A 79 -12.18 -3.94 -9.55
CA VAL A 79 -13.53 -4.36 -9.97
C VAL A 79 -13.64 -5.88 -10.06
N ASP A 80 -12.62 -6.55 -10.59
CA ASP A 80 -12.62 -8.00 -10.76
C ASP A 80 -12.47 -8.72 -9.41
N LEU A 81 -11.69 -8.16 -8.48
CA LEU A 81 -11.63 -8.61 -7.08
C LEU A 81 -12.98 -8.50 -6.38
N GLY A 82 -13.62 -7.33 -6.42
CA GLY A 82 -14.94 -7.14 -5.81
C GLY A 82 -16.02 -8.04 -6.45
N ARG A 83 -15.94 -8.29 -7.76
CA ARG A 83 -16.80 -9.24 -8.46
C ARG A 83 -16.52 -10.70 -8.04
N GLY A 84 -15.30 -11.00 -7.58
CA GLY A 84 -14.92 -12.27 -6.98
C GLY A 84 -15.58 -12.47 -5.62
N GLU A 85 -15.42 -11.51 -4.70
CA GLU A 85 -16.03 -11.54 -3.36
C GLU A 85 -17.56 -11.62 -3.41
N PHE A 86 -18.20 -10.80 -4.26
CA PHE A 86 -19.65 -10.82 -4.45
C PHE A 86 -20.16 -12.20 -4.90
N ARG A 87 -19.40 -12.91 -5.76
CA ARG A 87 -19.73 -14.27 -6.19
C ARG A 87 -19.52 -15.33 -5.10
N MET A 88 -18.64 -15.06 -4.15
CA MET A 88 -18.41 -15.90 -2.96
C MET A 88 -19.35 -15.54 -1.79
N GLY A 89 -20.24 -14.58 -1.97
CA GLY A 89 -21.25 -14.18 -0.98
C GLY A 89 -20.69 -13.31 0.15
N ARG A 90 -19.60 -12.58 -0.10
CA ARG A 90 -18.99 -11.61 0.81
C ARG A 90 -19.02 -10.20 0.22
#